data_AF-A0A3S8ZNY9-F1
#
_entry.id   AF-A0A3S8ZNY9-F1
#
_cell.length_a   1.000
_cell.length_b   1.000
_cell.length_c   1.000
_cell.angle_alpha   90.00
_cell.angle_beta   90.00
_cell.angle_gamma   90.00
#
_symmetry.space_group_name_H-M   'P 1'
#
loop_
_entity.id
_entity.type
_entity.pdbx_description
1 polymer ?
#
loop_
_entity_poly.entity_id
_entity_poly.type
_entity_poly.pdbx_seq_one_letter_code
_entity_poly.pdbx_strand_id
1 'polypeptide(L)'
;MQPFSSPEKYALLSALSDQESGSVRQWFFLELAALEAKEPRSNRARYWIFLLTTFGPALLAPSLIKRGIQGAALYLPASHYRFQLIRQSLNDALLLGISLLALLAGFNRLTASMQFGLWLLAIAGAAWQIWRTRISPPAEIEHNLPGAEASLGLYGILIAKGIDPILARQLITDLRQGLSSFLTALQNQLPELAPATDTHHARSFKAISWFIPLLPCAWLLGLIPISRSWIICSLLLIALSRLINHQWQSPALLALSSLCVYALARLAHWL
;
A
#
# COMPACT_ATOMS: atom_id res chain seq x y z
N MET A 1 5.97 -16.42 -11.89
CA MET A 1 4.57 -16.38 -11.40
C MET A 1 3.67 -16.74 -12.56
N GLN A 2 2.75 -17.69 -12.42
CA GLN A 2 1.84 -18.08 -13.51
C GLN A 2 0.84 -16.94 -13.81
N PRO A 3 0.62 -16.59 -15.09
CA PRO A 3 -0.40 -15.61 -15.47
C PRO A 3 -1.80 -16.08 -15.08
N PHE A 4 -2.74 -15.14 -14.98
CA PHE A 4 -4.16 -15.45 -14.84
C PHE A 4 -4.73 -15.93 -16.17
N SER A 5 -5.63 -16.92 -16.11
CA SER A 5 -6.39 -17.33 -17.30
C SER A 5 -7.40 -16.25 -17.70
N SER A 6 -7.89 -16.28 -18.93
CA SER A 6 -8.91 -15.35 -19.43
C SER A 6 -10.13 -15.21 -18.49
N PRO A 7 -10.74 -16.29 -17.97
CA PRO A 7 -11.85 -16.17 -17.03
C PRO A 7 -11.48 -15.55 -15.69
N GLU A 8 -10.26 -15.78 -15.21
CA GLU A 8 -9.76 -15.15 -13.99
C GLU A 8 -9.57 -13.65 -14.17
N LYS A 9 -9.09 -13.23 -15.34
CA LYS A 9 -8.97 -11.81 -15.70
C LYS A 9 -10.34 -11.15 -15.80
N TYR A 10 -11.32 -11.78 -16.46
CA TYR A 10 -12.70 -11.29 -16.51
C TYR A 10 -13.25 -11.05 -15.11
N ALA A 11 -13.12 -12.04 -14.21
CA ALA A 11 -13.62 -11.95 -12.85
C ALA A 11 -12.95 -10.83 -12.04
N LEU A 12 -11.64 -10.65 -12.20
CA LEU A 12 -10.88 -9.61 -11.48
C LEU A 12 -11.14 -8.21 -12.03
N LEU A 13 -11.25 -8.06 -13.36
CA LEU A 13 -11.63 -6.79 -13.99
C LEU A 13 -13.06 -6.39 -13.63
N SER A 14 -13.99 -7.35 -13.59
CA SER A 14 -15.36 -7.11 -13.12
C SER A 14 -15.37 -6.65 -11.65
N ALA A 15 -14.61 -7.32 -10.77
CA ALA A 15 -14.51 -6.91 -9.37
C ALA A 15 -13.86 -5.53 -9.19
N LEU A 16 -12.89 -5.17 -10.03
CA LEU A 16 -12.31 -3.83 -10.06
C LEU A 16 -13.31 -2.77 -10.52
N SER A 17 -14.14 -3.09 -11.53
CA SER A 17 -15.26 -2.25 -11.95
C SER A 17 -16.23 -2.04 -10.78
N ASP A 18 -16.61 -3.10 -10.07
CA ASP A 18 -17.56 -3.03 -8.95
C ASP A 18 -17.02 -2.14 -7.82
N GLN A 19 -15.71 -2.19 -7.53
CA GLN A 19 -15.07 -1.33 -6.53
C GLN A 19 -15.03 0.15 -6.92
N GLU A 20 -15.02 0.43 -8.23
CA GLU A 20 -14.95 1.78 -8.78
C GLU A 20 -16.32 2.28 -9.26
N SER A 21 -17.40 1.65 -8.78
CA SER A 21 -18.78 1.98 -9.15
C SER A 21 -19.08 3.48 -9.03
N GLY A 22 -19.69 4.05 -10.08
CA GLY A 22 -20.01 5.46 -10.16
C GLY A 22 -18.87 6.36 -10.67
N SER A 23 -17.68 5.80 -10.97
CA SER A 23 -16.57 6.54 -11.55
C SER A 23 -16.34 6.18 -13.03
N VAL A 24 -15.62 7.03 -13.76
CA VAL A 24 -15.17 6.75 -15.14
C VAL A 24 -14.34 5.46 -15.22
N ARG A 25 -13.61 5.11 -14.14
CA ARG A 25 -12.79 3.91 -14.06
C ARG A 25 -13.61 2.62 -14.11
N GLN A 26 -14.86 2.64 -13.64
CA GLN A 26 -15.79 1.51 -13.77
C GLN A 26 -15.88 1.06 -15.24
N TRP A 27 -16.18 2.01 -16.12
CA TRP A 27 -16.38 1.76 -17.55
C TRP A 27 -15.09 1.33 -18.25
N PHE A 28 -13.95 1.88 -17.83
CA PHE A 28 -12.64 1.40 -18.30
C PHE A 28 -12.42 -0.08 -17.99
N PHE A 29 -12.70 -0.53 -16.76
CA PHE A 29 -12.51 -1.95 -16.42
C PHE A 29 -13.53 -2.86 -17.12
N LEU A 30 -14.75 -2.38 -17.38
CA LEU A 30 -15.75 -3.12 -18.16
C LEU A 30 -15.35 -3.28 -19.63
N GLU A 31 -14.80 -2.24 -20.26
CA GLU A 31 -14.26 -2.33 -21.63
C GLU A 31 -13.15 -3.37 -21.74
N LEU A 32 -12.29 -3.48 -20.71
CA LEU A 32 -11.26 -4.52 -20.67
C LEU A 32 -11.83 -5.89 -20.36
N ALA A 33 -12.82 -5.99 -19.47
CA ALA A 33 -13.47 -7.25 -19.14
C ALA A 33 -14.17 -7.82 -20.38
N ALA A 34 -14.74 -6.98 -21.26
CA ALA A 34 -15.40 -7.40 -22.48
C ALA A 34 -14.47 -8.13 -23.49
N LEU A 35 -13.14 -7.98 -23.35
CA LEU A 35 -12.14 -8.69 -24.17
C LEU A 35 -11.83 -10.11 -23.67
N GLU A 36 -12.31 -10.47 -22.48
CA GLU A 36 -11.97 -11.72 -21.80
C GLU A 36 -13.17 -12.68 -21.72
N ALA A 37 -12.92 -13.98 -21.64
CA ALA A 37 -13.95 -15.00 -21.62
C ALA A 37 -14.75 -15.00 -20.30
N LYS A 38 -16.08 -15.01 -20.41
CA LYS A 38 -16.98 -15.09 -19.26
C LYS A 38 -17.24 -16.55 -18.89
N GLU A 39 -16.67 -16.96 -17.77
CA GLU A 39 -16.69 -18.35 -17.29
C GLU A 39 -16.74 -18.38 -15.75
N PRO A 40 -17.07 -19.51 -15.12
CA PRO A 40 -17.24 -19.58 -13.67
C PRO A 40 -15.94 -19.25 -12.90
N ARG A 41 -16.09 -18.52 -11.79
CA ARG A 41 -14.97 -18.01 -10.99
C ARG A 41 -14.17 -19.16 -10.37
N SER A 42 -12.89 -19.23 -10.68
CA SER A 42 -11.93 -20.14 -10.02
C SER A 42 -11.71 -19.77 -8.54
N ASN A 43 -11.27 -20.73 -7.73
CA ASN A 43 -10.90 -20.47 -6.33
C ASN A 43 -9.76 -19.45 -6.22
N ARG A 44 -8.81 -19.48 -7.17
CA ARG A 44 -7.72 -18.51 -7.26
C ARG A 44 -8.26 -17.10 -7.51
N ALA A 45 -9.22 -16.93 -8.41
CA ALA A 45 -9.86 -15.63 -8.64
C ALA A 45 -10.57 -15.13 -7.38
N ARG A 46 -11.31 -15.99 -6.65
CA ARG A 46 -11.97 -15.62 -5.39
C ARG A 46 -10.99 -15.09 -4.34
N TYR A 47 -9.85 -15.76 -4.18
CA TYR A 47 -8.79 -15.31 -3.26
C TYR A 47 -8.26 -13.92 -3.63
N TRP A 48 -8.00 -13.69 -4.93
CA TRP A 48 -7.51 -12.38 -5.39
C TRP A 48 -8.57 -11.28 -5.28
N ILE A 49 -9.86 -11.60 -5.49
CA ILE A 49 -10.96 -10.67 -5.23
C ILE A 49 -11.01 -10.30 -3.75
N PHE A 50 -10.88 -11.28 -2.85
CA PHE A 50 -10.80 -11.03 -1.41
C PHE A 50 -9.60 -10.15 -1.03
N LEU A 51 -8.44 -10.37 -1.64
CA LEU A 51 -7.28 -9.49 -1.45
C LEU A 51 -7.59 -8.07 -1.96
N LEU A 52 -8.23 -7.95 -3.13
CA LEU A 52 -8.61 -6.66 -3.70
C LEU A 52 -9.55 -5.88 -2.80
N THR A 53 -10.53 -6.53 -2.16
CA THR A 53 -11.44 -5.87 -1.22
C THR A 53 -10.74 -5.45 0.07
N THR A 54 -9.69 -6.18 0.49
CA THR A 54 -9.01 -5.93 1.77
C THR A 54 -7.90 -4.89 1.65
N PHE A 55 -7.02 -5.03 0.66
CA PHE A 55 -5.84 -4.20 0.46
C PHE A 55 -6.06 -3.05 -0.53
N GLY A 56 -7.11 -3.16 -1.36
CA GLY A 56 -7.40 -2.22 -2.43
C GLY A 56 -6.55 -2.44 -3.70
N PRO A 57 -6.96 -1.84 -4.82
CA PRO A 57 -6.36 -2.08 -6.12
C PRO A 57 -4.91 -1.58 -6.25
N ALA A 58 -4.58 -0.45 -5.61
CA ALA A 58 -3.25 0.14 -5.75
C ALA A 58 -2.12 -0.68 -5.10
N LEU A 59 -2.36 -1.34 -3.96
CA LEU A 59 -1.32 -2.18 -3.34
C LEU A 59 -1.07 -3.46 -4.15
N LEU A 60 -2.11 -4.00 -4.79
CA LEU A 60 -2.02 -5.24 -5.56
C LEU A 60 -1.60 -5.02 -7.01
N ALA A 61 -1.65 -3.78 -7.50
CA ALA A 61 -1.36 -3.44 -8.90
C ALA A 61 -0.07 -4.07 -9.46
N PRO A 62 1.10 -3.99 -8.80
CA PRO A 62 2.32 -4.62 -9.32
C PRO A 62 2.19 -6.14 -9.49
N SER A 63 1.46 -6.80 -8.59
CA SER A 63 1.23 -8.24 -8.65
C SER A 63 0.20 -8.63 -9.71
N LEU A 64 -0.84 -7.81 -9.89
CA LEU A 64 -1.85 -7.99 -10.93
C LEU A 64 -1.24 -7.84 -12.34
N ILE A 65 -0.40 -6.82 -12.53
CA ILE A 65 0.30 -6.57 -13.81
C ILE A 65 1.22 -7.75 -14.15
N LYS A 66 2.04 -8.22 -13.19
CA LYS A 66 2.90 -9.40 -13.37
C LYS A 66 2.14 -10.67 -13.73
N ARG A 67 0.85 -10.75 -13.40
CA ARG A 67 -0.02 -11.88 -13.71
C ARG A 67 -0.92 -11.64 -14.93
N GLY A 68 -0.73 -10.53 -15.66
CA GLY A 68 -1.36 -10.26 -16.95
C GLY A 68 -2.60 -9.37 -16.92
N ILE A 69 -2.94 -8.74 -15.78
CA ILE A 69 -3.99 -7.72 -15.71
C ILE A 69 -3.35 -6.36 -15.95
N GLN A 70 -3.20 -6.00 -17.23
CA GLN A 70 -2.53 -4.75 -17.62
C GLN A 70 -3.32 -3.51 -17.18
N GLY A 71 -4.67 -3.60 -17.09
CA GLY A 71 -5.53 -2.50 -16.64
C GLY A 71 -5.18 -1.96 -15.24
N ALA A 72 -4.51 -2.76 -14.42
CA ALA A 72 -4.02 -2.33 -13.10
C ALA A 72 -2.87 -1.30 -13.19
N ALA A 73 -2.29 -1.07 -14.37
CA ALA A 73 -1.29 -0.03 -14.63
C ALA A 73 -1.77 1.37 -14.25
N LEU A 74 -3.09 1.64 -14.34
CA LEU A 74 -3.71 2.88 -13.87
C LEU A 74 -3.32 3.21 -12.42
N TYR A 75 -3.14 2.19 -11.58
CA TYR A 75 -2.84 2.36 -10.16
C TYR A 75 -1.35 2.39 -9.83
N LEU A 76 -0.43 2.25 -10.78
CA LEU A 76 1.01 2.27 -10.50
C LEU A 76 1.48 3.54 -9.79
N PRO A 77 1.10 4.77 -10.21
CA PRO A 77 1.50 5.99 -9.50
C PRO A 77 1.02 6.00 -8.05
N ALA A 78 -0.25 5.65 -7.81
CA ALA A 78 -0.82 5.55 -6.47
C ALA A 78 -0.16 4.43 -5.65
N SER A 79 0.21 3.32 -6.30
CA SER A 79 0.95 2.21 -5.69
C SER A 79 2.31 2.66 -5.16
N HIS A 80 3.10 3.34 -6.01
CA HIS A 80 4.42 3.84 -5.65
C HIS A 80 4.35 4.82 -4.48
N TYR A 81 3.41 5.78 -4.53
CA TYR A 81 3.19 6.71 -3.44
C TYR A 81 2.85 6.00 -2.11
N ARG A 82 1.94 5.02 -2.15
CA ARG A 82 1.58 4.23 -0.96
C ARG A 82 2.75 3.43 -0.41
N PHE A 83 3.53 2.78 -1.28
CA PHE A 83 4.74 2.05 -0.85
C PHE A 83 5.77 2.98 -0.22
N GLN A 84 5.97 4.19 -0.74
CA GLN A 84 6.86 5.18 -0.13
C GLN A 84 6.37 5.61 1.25
N LEU A 85 5.08 5.90 1.43
CA LEU A 85 4.50 6.26 2.72
C LEU A 85 4.61 5.13 3.75
N ILE A 86 4.34 3.89 3.35
CA ILE A 86 4.46 2.71 4.21
C ILE A 86 5.93 2.49 4.59
N ARG A 87 6.85 2.58 3.63
CA ARG A 87 8.29 2.45 3.85
C ARG A 87 8.81 3.50 4.83
N GLN A 88 8.37 4.76 4.68
CA GLN A 88 8.71 5.83 5.62
C GLN A 88 8.21 5.50 7.03
N SER A 89 6.94 5.14 7.16
CA SER A 89 6.33 4.80 8.46
C SER A 89 7.00 3.59 9.13
N LEU A 90 7.38 2.57 8.35
CA LEU A 90 8.15 1.42 8.85
C LEU A 90 9.54 1.83 9.31
N ASN A 91 10.23 2.69 8.57
CA ASN A 91 11.56 3.20 8.96
C ASN A 91 11.49 4.02 10.25
N ASP A 92 10.47 4.85 10.43
CA ASP A 92 10.23 5.60 11.67
C ASP A 92 10.02 4.65 12.86
N ALA A 93 9.18 3.63 12.68
CA ALA A 93 8.93 2.62 13.71
C ALA A 93 10.17 1.79 14.04
N LEU A 94 11.00 1.43 13.04
CA LEU A 94 12.26 0.72 13.22
C LEU A 94 13.27 1.55 14.01
N LEU A 95 13.45 2.82 13.66
CA LEU A 95 14.37 3.73 14.33
C LEU A 95 13.97 3.95 15.78
N LEU A 96 12.71 4.29 16.03
CA LEU A 96 12.23 4.52 17.40
C LEU A 96 12.21 3.23 18.22
N GLY A 97 11.86 2.11 17.62
CA GLY A 97 11.87 0.79 18.28
C GLY A 97 13.27 0.40 18.73
N ILE A 98 14.27 0.50 17.84
CA ILE A 98 15.64 0.13 18.19
C ILE A 98 16.26 1.13 19.19
N SER A 99 15.98 2.43 19.06
CA SER A 99 16.44 3.44 20.01
C SER A 99 15.82 3.21 21.40
N LEU A 100 14.52 2.90 21.48
CA LEU A 100 13.87 2.61 22.76
C LEU A 100 14.46 1.37 23.44
N LEU A 101 14.70 0.30 22.67
CA LEU A 101 15.36 -0.91 23.19
C LEU A 101 16.77 -0.62 23.68
N ALA A 102 17.57 0.11 22.90
CA ALA A 102 18.93 0.50 23.27
C ALA A 102 18.95 1.37 24.53
N LEU A 103 18.04 2.33 24.64
CA LEU A 103 17.91 3.22 25.79
C LEU A 103 17.58 2.42 27.07
N LEU A 104 16.53 1.59 27.01
CA LEU A 104 16.10 0.79 28.17
C LEU A 104 17.15 -0.25 28.56
N ALA A 105 17.87 -0.81 27.59
CA ALA A 105 18.98 -1.71 27.84
C ALA A 105 20.18 -0.99 28.48
N GLY A 106 20.48 0.25 28.09
CA GLY A 106 21.55 1.06 28.69
C GLY A 106 21.29 1.37 30.18
N PHE A 107 20.02 1.56 30.56
CA PHE A 107 19.58 1.70 31.95
C PHE A 107 19.39 0.36 32.68
N ASN A 108 19.80 -0.77 32.10
CA ASN A 108 19.63 -2.12 32.67
C ASN A 108 18.18 -2.43 33.11
N ARG A 109 17.18 -1.94 32.37
CA ARG A 109 15.76 -2.20 32.69
C ARG A 109 15.39 -3.66 32.42
N LEU A 110 14.37 -4.13 33.12
CA LEU A 110 13.82 -5.49 32.98
C LEU A 110 13.19 -5.70 31.60
N THR A 111 13.17 -6.94 31.11
CA THR A 111 12.54 -7.33 29.84
C THR A 111 11.06 -6.95 29.78
N ALA A 112 10.35 -7.04 30.91
CA ALA A 112 8.96 -6.61 31.03
C ALA A 112 8.78 -5.11 30.74
N SER A 113 9.69 -4.26 31.22
CA SER A 113 9.66 -2.81 30.94
C SER A 113 9.95 -2.51 29.47
N MET A 114 10.85 -3.28 28.84
CA MET A 114 11.12 -3.17 27.40
C MET A 114 9.90 -3.57 26.57
N GLN A 115 9.25 -4.68 26.92
CA GLN A 115 8.03 -5.15 26.27
C GLN A 115 6.90 -4.12 26.40
N PHE A 116 6.69 -3.58 27.60
CA PHE A 116 5.71 -2.52 27.83
C PHE A 116 6.02 -1.26 27.00
N GLY A 117 7.29 -0.84 26.97
CA GLY A 117 7.74 0.29 26.15
C GLY A 117 7.46 0.10 24.66
N LEU A 118 7.73 -1.09 24.12
CA LEU A 118 7.43 -1.41 22.71
C LEU A 118 5.93 -1.38 22.40
N TRP A 119 5.09 -1.92 23.29
CA TRP A 119 3.63 -1.84 23.15
C TRP A 119 3.13 -0.40 23.18
N LEU A 120 3.63 0.39 24.13
CA LEU A 120 3.27 1.79 24.26
C LEU A 120 3.71 2.58 23.02
N LEU A 121 4.92 2.33 22.50
CA LEU A 121 5.42 2.93 21.27
C LEU A 121 4.56 2.53 20.04
N ALA A 122 4.15 1.27 19.93
CA ALA A 122 3.33 0.80 18.82
C ALA A 122 1.94 1.46 18.83
N ILE A 123 1.28 1.50 19.99
CA ILE A 123 -0.04 2.12 20.15
C ILE A 123 0.04 3.64 19.95
N ALA A 124 1.01 4.30 20.59
CA ALA A 124 1.17 5.75 20.48
C ALA A 124 1.55 6.16 19.05
N GLY A 125 2.44 5.41 18.39
CA GLY A 125 2.80 5.65 17.00
C GLY A 125 1.62 5.47 16.04
N ALA A 126 0.83 4.40 16.21
CA ALA A 126 -0.38 4.20 15.42
C ALA A 126 -1.43 5.31 15.67
N ALA A 127 -1.67 5.67 16.94
CA ALA A 127 -2.59 6.75 17.31
C ALA A 127 -2.13 8.10 16.73
N TRP A 128 -0.83 8.38 16.77
CA TRP A 128 -0.24 9.58 16.19
C TRP A 128 -0.46 9.65 14.67
N GLN A 129 -0.26 8.55 13.94
CA GLN A 129 -0.51 8.51 12.49
C GLN A 129 -2.01 8.70 12.17
N ILE A 130 -2.91 8.09 12.95
CA ILE A 130 -4.36 8.27 12.80
C ILE A 130 -4.73 9.73 13.06
N TRP A 131 -4.21 10.33 14.13
CA TRP A 131 -4.48 11.72 14.47
C TRP A 131 -4.00 12.68 13.38
N ARG A 132 -2.76 12.50 12.88
CA ARG A 132 -2.19 13.35 11.84
C ARG A 132 -2.93 13.24 10.50
N THR A 133 -3.54 12.08 10.21
CA THR A 133 -4.31 11.86 8.99
C THR A 133 -5.76 12.35 9.06
N ARG A 134 -6.28 12.69 10.25
CA ARG A 134 -7.60 13.34 10.40
C ARG A 134 -7.60 14.83 10.02
N ILE A 135 -6.44 15.47 10.02
CA ILE A 135 -6.30 16.92 9.78
C ILE A 135 -6.43 17.27 8.29
N SER A 136 -6.25 16.30 7.39
CA SER A 136 -6.55 16.49 5.97
C SER A 136 -8.06 16.33 5.74
N PRO A 137 -8.80 17.41 5.41
CA PRO A 137 -10.21 17.27 5.04
C PRO A 137 -10.30 16.25 3.89
N PRO A 138 -11.32 15.37 3.89
CA PRO A 138 -11.57 14.56 2.70
C PRO A 138 -11.73 15.54 1.54
N ALA A 139 -10.98 15.36 0.46
CA ALA A 139 -11.28 16.06 -0.77
C ALA A 139 -12.76 15.76 -1.06
N GLU A 140 -13.57 16.81 -1.18
CA GLU A 140 -14.97 16.65 -1.57
C GLU A 140 -14.97 15.82 -2.84
N ILE A 141 -15.50 14.60 -2.74
CA ILE A 141 -15.74 13.79 -3.91
C ILE A 141 -16.88 14.53 -4.59
N GLU A 142 -16.58 15.39 -5.56
CA GLU A 142 -17.59 15.95 -6.45
C GLU A 142 -18.29 14.73 -7.06
N HIS A 143 -19.48 14.42 -6.54
CA HIS A 143 -20.34 13.38 -7.06
C HIS A 143 -20.93 13.93 -8.37
N ASN A 144 -20.09 14.04 -9.41
CA ASN A 144 -20.57 14.06 -10.77
C ASN A 144 -21.13 12.68 -11.03
N LEU A 145 -22.41 12.50 -10.66
CA LEU A 145 -23.17 11.33 -11.00
C LEU A 145 -23.03 11.14 -12.51
N PRO A 146 -22.70 9.91 -12.97
CA PRO A 146 -22.66 9.65 -14.40
C PRO A 146 -23.99 10.05 -15.03
N GLY A 147 -23.95 11.02 -15.95
CA GLY A 147 -25.12 11.40 -16.73
C GLY A 147 -25.60 10.23 -17.60
N ALA A 148 -26.71 10.44 -18.33
CA ALA A 148 -27.28 9.41 -19.21
C ALA A 148 -26.24 8.82 -20.20
N GLU A 149 -25.19 9.57 -20.53
CA GLU A 149 -24.09 9.19 -21.41
C GLU A 149 -23.25 8.01 -20.90
N ALA A 150 -23.23 7.75 -19.59
CA ALA A 150 -22.53 6.59 -19.03
C ALA A 150 -23.15 5.27 -19.48
N SER A 151 -24.44 5.25 -19.84
CA SER A 151 -25.09 4.06 -20.41
C SER A 151 -24.46 3.60 -21.73
N LEU A 152 -23.76 4.49 -22.43
CA LEU A 152 -23.03 4.22 -23.68
C LEU A 152 -21.56 3.80 -23.43
N GLY A 153 -21.19 3.57 -22.17
CA GLY A 153 -19.84 3.13 -21.79
C GLY A 153 -18.78 4.21 -21.89
N LEU A 154 -17.52 3.79 -22.01
CA LEU A 154 -16.38 4.72 -22.07
C LEU A 154 -16.47 5.68 -23.27
N TYR A 155 -17.02 5.20 -24.39
CA TYR A 155 -17.26 6.01 -25.59
C TYR A 155 -18.21 7.18 -25.32
N GLY A 156 -19.34 6.92 -24.64
CA GLY A 156 -20.28 7.97 -24.25
C GLY A 156 -19.64 9.03 -23.36
N ILE A 157 -18.81 8.60 -22.42
CA ILE A 157 -18.09 9.50 -21.51
C ILE A 157 -17.08 10.38 -22.26
N LEU A 158 -16.39 9.85 -23.28
CA LEU A 158 -15.49 10.65 -24.11
C LEU A 158 -16.27 11.72 -24.89
N ILE A 159 -17.41 11.37 -25.47
CA ILE A 159 -18.27 12.33 -26.20
C ILE A 159 -18.82 13.40 -25.26
N ALA A 160 -19.27 13.01 -24.07
CA ALA A 160 -19.77 13.91 -23.02
C ALA A 160 -18.77 15.02 -22.67
N LYS A 161 -17.48 14.69 -22.70
CA LYS A 161 -16.37 15.62 -22.44
C LYS A 161 -15.99 16.47 -23.65
N GLY A 162 -16.76 16.41 -24.74
CA GLY A 162 -16.55 17.22 -25.95
C GLY A 162 -15.47 16.69 -26.89
N ILE A 163 -15.07 15.42 -26.75
CA ILE A 163 -14.08 14.80 -27.63
C ILE A 163 -14.74 14.41 -28.95
N ASP A 164 -14.06 14.66 -30.07
CA ASP A 164 -14.52 14.27 -31.40
C ASP A 164 -14.84 12.76 -31.45
N PRO A 165 -16.05 12.36 -31.90
CA PRO A 165 -16.45 10.95 -32.04
C PRO A 165 -15.44 10.06 -32.79
N ILE A 166 -14.75 10.60 -33.79
CA ILE A 166 -13.74 9.85 -34.56
C ILE A 166 -12.54 9.52 -33.66
N LEU A 167 -12.04 10.53 -32.94
CA LEU A 167 -10.93 10.39 -32.02
C LEU A 167 -11.31 9.48 -30.84
N ALA A 168 -12.50 9.64 -30.28
CA ALA A 168 -13.00 8.80 -29.19
C ALA A 168 -13.04 7.31 -29.60
N ARG A 169 -13.49 7.01 -30.82
CA ARG A 169 -13.52 5.64 -31.35
C ARG A 169 -12.11 5.09 -31.59
N GLN A 170 -11.19 5.92 -32.10
CA GLN A 170 -9.78 5.54 -32.29
C GLN A 170 -9.14 5.18 -30.94
N LEU A 171 -9.27 6.03 -29.92
CA LEU A 171 -8.71 5.77 -28.59
C LEU A 171 -9.19 4.45 -27.98
N ILE A 172 -10.46 4.09 -28.14
CA ILE A 172 -11.00 2.81 -27.66
C ILE A 172 -10.45 1.64 -28.47
N THR A 173 -10.35 1.80 -29.79
CA THR A 173 -9.81 0.76 -30.67
C THR A 173 -8.34 0.49 -30.34
N ASP A 174 -7.57 1.55 -30.14
CA ASP A 174 -6.15 1.50 -29.79
C ASP A 174 -5.96 0.88 -28.40
N LEU A 175 -6.80 1.23 -27.43
CA LEU A 175 -6.79 0.64 -26.08
C LEU A 175 -7.01 -0.88 -26.12
N ARG A 176 -7.89 -1.37 -26.99
CA ARG A 176 -8.13 -2.82 -27.17
C ARG A 176 -6.95 -3.54 -27.85
N GLN A 177 -6.16 -2.84 -28.66
CA GLN A 177 -4.99 -3.39 -29.34
C GLN A 177 -3.74 -3.41 -28.44
N GLY A 178 -3.57 -2.42 -27.55
CA GLY A 178 -2.38 -2.32 -26.71
C GLY A 178 -2.52 -1.36 -25.53
N LEU A 179 -2.92 -1.87 -24.37
CA LEU A 179 -3.20 -1.03 -23.21
C LEU A 179 -2.00 -0.16 -22.76
N SER A 180 -0.80 -0.73 -22.70
CA SER A 180 0.38 -0.04 -22.16
C SER A 180 0.84 1.16 -23.01
N SER A 181 0.60 1.14 -24.32
CA SER A 181 1.00 2.23 -25.23
C SER A 181 0.00 3.37 -25.28
N PHE A 182 -1.29 3.08 -25.08
CA PHE A 182 -2.38 4.05 -25.30
C PHE A 182 -3.05 4.56 -24.02
N LEU A 183 -2.74 3.97 -22.85
CA LEU A 183 -3.28 4.41 -21.56
C LEU A 183 -2.94 5.87 -21.23
N THR A 184 -1.73 6.32 -21.54
CA THR A 184 -1.32 7.72 -21.29
C THR A 184 -2.10 8.70 -22.16
N ALA A 185 -2.34 8.36 -23.43
CA ALA A 185 -3.14 9.18 -24.33
C ALA A 185 -4.59 9.31 -23.83
N LEU A 186 -5.16 8.22 -23.33
CA LEU A 186 -6.50 8.22 -22.72
C LEU A 186 -6.53 9.04 -21.43
N GLN A 187 -5.53 8.92 -20.54
CA GLN A 187 -5.46 9.70 -19.29
C GLN A 187 -5.32 11.20 -19.54
N ASN A 188 -4.66 11.62 -20.61
CA ASN A 188 -4.56 13.03 -20.98
C ASN A 188 -5.93 13.64 -21.35
N GLN A 189 -6.80 12.84 -21.99
CA GLN A 189 -8.15 13.27 -22.38
C GLN A 189 -9.17 13.08 -21.25
N LEU A 190 -8.94 12.10 -20.37
CA LEU A 190 -9.78 11.77 -19.21
C LEU A 190 -8.91 11.70 -17.94
N PRO A 191 -8.57 12.84 -17.33
CA PRO A 191 -7.75 12.86 -16.11
C PRO A 191 -8.44 12.16 -14.93
N GLU A 192 -9.77 12.05 -14.95
CA GLU A 192 -10.58 11.34 -13.94
C GLU A 192 -10.28 9.83 -13.87
N LEU A 193 -9.64 9.26 -14.90
CA LEU A 193 -9.14 7.88 -14.87
C LEU A 193 -8.00 7.68 -13.87
N ALA A 194 -7.30 8.75 -13.47
CA ALA A 194 -6.23 8.65 -12.48
C ALA A 194 -6.84 8.38 -11.08
N PRO A 195 -6.43 7.31 -10.39
CA PRO A 195 -6.94 7.00 -9.06
C PRO A 195 -6.45 8.02 -8.02
N ALA A 196 -7.31 8.32 -7.05
CA ALA A 196 -6.93 9.15 -5.91
C ALA A 196 -5.77 8.50 -5.12
N THR A 197 -4.74 9.29 -4.83
CA THR A 197 -3.54 8.84 -4.12
C THR A 197 -3.80 8.66 -2.61
N ASP A 198 -4.67 9.47 -2.03
CA ASP A 198 -5.02 9.47 -0.61
C ASP A 198 -6.38 8.81 -0.36
N THR A 199 -6.37 7.51 -0.04
CA THR A 199 -7.58 6.76 0.32
C THR A 199 -7.56 6.34 1.78
N HIS A 200 -8.74 6.13 2.36
CA HIS A 200 -8.89 5.64 3.74
C HIS A 200 -8.05 4.39 4.03
N HIS A 201 -8.00 3.44 3.09
CA HIS A 201 -7.17 2.24 3.21
C HIS A 201 -5.67 2.58 3.33
N ALA A 202 -5.16 3.55 2.57
CA ALA A 202 -3.76 3.97 2.67
C ALA A 202 -3.42 4.53 4.06
N ARG A 203 -4.35 5.31 4.65
CA ARG A 203 -4.19 5.88 6.00
C ARG A 203 -4.19 4.78 7.08
N SER A 204 -5.13 3.84 7.02
CA SER A 204 -5.20 2.71 7.96
C SER A 204 -3.98 1.79 7.86
N PHE A 205 -3.52 1.49 6.64
CA PHE A 205 -2.31 0.68 6.44
C PHE A 205 -1.05 1.37 6.97
N LYS A 206 -0.94 2.70 6.83
CA LYS A 206 0.16 3.46 7.43
C LYS A 206 0.16 3.35 8.95
N ALA A 207 -1.01 3.45 9.60
CA ALA A 207 -1.12 3.29 11.05
C ALA A 207 -0.75 1.86 11.50
N ILE A 208 -1.27 0.83 10.80
CA ILE A 208 -0.99 -0.58 11.11
C ILE A 208 0.49 -0.93 10.93
N SER A 209 1.21 -0.23 10.03
CA SER A 209 2.63 -0.51 9.77
C SER A 209 3.53 -0.42 11.02
N TRP A 210 3.15 0.34 12.04
CA TRP A 210 3.90 0.44 13.31
C TRP A 210 3.91 -0.87 14.10
N PHE A 211 2.85 -1.68 13.98
CA PHE A 211 2.78 -2.96 14.67
C PHE A 211 3.65 -4.02 14.01
N ILE A 212 3.94 -3.90 12.71
CA ILE A 212 4.68 -4.92 11.95
C ILE A 212 6.07 -5.19 12.53
N PRO A 213 6.94 -4.18 12.78
CA PRO A 213 8.25 -4.42 13.40
C PRO A 213 8.16 -4.62 14.92
N LEU A 214 7.26 -3.93 15.62
CA LEU A 214 7.29 -3.84 17.08
C LEU A 214 6.62 -5.04 17.77
N LEU A 215 5.55 -5.60 17.19
CA LEU A 215 4.79 -6.70 17.81
C LEU A 215 5.62 -7.99 17.89
N PRO A 216 6.34 -8.43 16.84
CA PRO A 216 7.23 -9.60 16.95
C PRO A 216 8.33 -9.41 18.00
N CYS A 217 8.90 -8.20 18.11
CA CYS A 217 9.90 -7.89 19.13
C CYS A 217 9.31 -7.92 20.55
N ALA A 218 8.13 -7.31 20.75
CA ALA A 218 7.46 -7.33 22.04
C ALA A 218 7.09 -8.76 22.48
N TRP A 219 6.68 -9.61 21.52
CA TRP A 219 6.38 -11.00 21.77
C TRP A 219 7.64 -11.83 22.12
N LEU A 220 8.73 -11.65 21.37
CA LEU A 220 10.01 -12.31 21.64
C LEU A 220 10.59 -11.94 23.02
N LEU A 221 10.46 -10.67 23.43
CA LEU A 221 10.89 -10.23 24.77
C LEU A 221 10.10 -10.93 25.89
N GLY A 222 8.83 -11.26 25.66
CA GLY A 222 7.99 -11.96 26.63
C GLY A 222 8.30 -13.47 26.73
N LEU A 223 8.79 -14.08 25.65
CA LEU A 223 9.09 -15.51 25.60
C LEU A 223 10.50 -15.87 26.09
N ILE A 224 11.46 -14.95 25.96
CA ILE A 224 12.87 -15.23 26.21
C ILE A 224 13.27 -14.58 27.54
N PRO A 225 13.37 -15.35 28.65
CA PRO A 225 13.80 -14.85 29.96
C PRO A 225 15.33 -14.68 30.04
N ILE A 226 15.96 -14.21 28.96
CA ILE A 226 17.41 -14.02 28.88
C ILE A 226 17.69 -12.53 28.94
N SER A 227 18.65 -12.12 29.76
CA SER A 227 19.14 -10.73 29.88
C SER A 227 19.65 -10.10 28.57
N ARG A 228 19.76 -10.90 27.50
CA ARG A 228 20.24 -10.52 26.15
C ARG A 228 19.15 -10.54 25.08
N SER A 229 17.88 -10.75 25.43
CA SER A 229 16.76 -10.78 24.47
C SER A 229 16.62 -9.50 23.65
N TRP A 230 17.02 -8.34 24.20
CA TRP A 230 17.06 -7.06 23.50
C TRP A 230 18.05 -7.04 22.32
N ILE A 231 19.16 -7.80 22.37
CA ILE A 231 20.13 -7.90 21.28
C ILE A 231 19.48 -8.63 20.09
N ILE A 232 18.78 -9.72 20.37
CA ILE A 232 18.05 -10.50 19.35
C ILE A 232 16.98 -9.63 18.68
N CYS A 233 16.22 -8.87 19.47
CA CYS A 233 15.23 -7.93 18.94
C CYS A 233 15.88 -6.83 18.09
N SER A 234 17.01 -6.29 18.53
CA SER A 234 17.75 -5.26 17.77
C SER A 234 18.28 -5.82 16.43
N LEU A 235 18.82 -7.04 16.42
CA LEU A 235 19.24 -7.72 15.19
C LEU A 235 18.07 -7.99 14.25
N LEU A 236 16.89 -8.35 14.79
CA LEU A 236 15.68 -8.54 13.99
C LEU A 236 15.24 -7.24 13.32
N LEU A 237 15.23 -6.12 14.06
CA LEU A 237 14.88 -4.81 13.52
C LEU A 237 15.88 -4.36 12.44
N ILE A 238 17.18 -4.59 12.63
CA ILE A 238 18.22 -4.32 11.63
C ILE A 238 18.03 -5.19 10.38
N ALA A 239 17.75 -6.49 10.55
CA ALA A 239 17.48 -7.39 9.44
C ALA A 239 16.23 -6.98 8.66
N LEU A 240 15.16 -6.58 9.37
CA LEU A 240 13.93 -6.09 8.75
C LEU A 240 14.16 -4.80 7.96
N SER A 241 14.99 -3.88 8.47
CA SER A 241 15.40 -2.68 7.74
C SER A 241 16.08 -2.99 6.41
N ARG A 242 16.95 -4.02 6.38
CA ARG A 242 17.58 -4.49 5.14
C ARG A 242 16.56 -5.05 4.16
N LEU A 243 15.58 -5.81 4.64
CA LEU A 243 14.51 -6.38 3.80
C LEU A 243 13.61 -5.29 3.19
N ILE A 244 13.28 -4.24 3.95
CA ILE A 244 12.39 -3.16 3.50
C ILE A 244 13.11 -2.21 2.54
N ASN A 245 14.35 -1.84 2.85
CA ASN A 245 15.06 -0.80 2.10
C ASN A 245 15.91 -1.34 0.95
N HIS A 246 16.25 -2.64 0.97
CA HIS A 246 17.20 -3.28 0.06
C HIS A 246 18.59 -2.62 -0.03
N GLN A 247 18.90 -1.70 0.89
CA GLN A 247 20.14 -0.93 0.94
C GLN A 247 20.84 -1.16 2.28
N TRP A 248 22.18 -1.17 2.27
CA TRP A 248 23.00 -1.37 3.48
C TRP A 248 23.13 -0.12 4.36
N GLN A 249 22.83 1.06 3.82
CA GLN A 249 22.91 2.32 4.56
C GLN A 249 21.91 2.37 5.72
N SER A 250 20.66 1.95 5.48
CA SER A 250 19.60 1.95 6.51
C SER A 250 19.91 1.06 7.73
N PRO A 251 20.30 -0.23 7.59
CA PRO A 251 20.65 -1.05 8.73
C PRO A 251 21.93 -0.56 9.43
N ALA A 252 22.90 0.01 8.71
CA ALA A 252 24.11 0.58 9.32
C ALA A 252 23.77 1.81 10.19
N LEU A 253 22.89 2.69 9.73
CA LEU A 253 22.41 3.84 10.51
C LEU A 253 21.62 3.41 11.75
N LEU A 254 20.78 2.36 11.65
CA LEU A 254 20.07 1.81 12.80
C LEU A 254 21.04 1.20 13.82
N ALA A 255 22.05 0.47 13.36
CA ALA A 255 23.08 -0.09 14.24
C ALA A 255 23.87 1.02 14.95
N LEU A 256 24.35 2.03 14.21
CA LEU A 256 25.09 3.16 14.76
C LEU A 256 24.26 3.96 15.76
N SER A 257 23.03 4.32 15.41
CA SER A 257 22.13 5.04 16.33
C SER A 257 21.84 4.23 17.59
N SER A 258 21.61 2.92 17.48
CA SER A 258 21.40 2.05 18.64
C SER A 258 22.62 2.02 19.57
N LEU A 259 23.84 1.94 19.01
CA LEU A 259 25.08 1.96 19.79
C LEU A 259 25.28 3.30 20.51
N CYS A 260 25.05 4.42 19.82
CA CYS A 260 25.14 5.75 20.41
C CYS A 260 24.13 5.94 21.55
N VAL A 261 22.86 5.57 21.34
CA VAL A 261 21.81 5.67 22.36
C VAL A 261 22.13 4.78 23.56
N TYR A 262 22.59 3.55 23.32
CA TYR A 262 23.01 2.64 24.39
C TYR A 262 24.17 3.22 25.22
N ALA A 263 25.21 3.72 24.54
CA ALA A 263 26.38 4.31 25.20
C ALA A 263 26.01 5.54 26.03
N LEU A 264 25.17 6.43 25.49
CA LEU A 264 24.67 7.60 26.21
C LEU A 264 23.80 7.23 27.41
N ALA A 265 22.88 6.28 27.26
CA ALA A 265 22.05 5.79 28.35
C ALA A 265 22.88 5.15 29.46
N ARG A 266 23.91 4.38 29.06
CA ARG A 266 24.84 3.79 30.01
C ARG A 266 25.63 4.87 30.74
N LEU A 267 26.25 5.82 30.03
CA LEU A 267 26.95 6.96 30.65
C LEU A 267 26.05 7.72 31.63
N ALA A 268 24.82 8.02 31.26
CA ALA A 268 23.85 8.69 32.12
C ALA A 268 23.38 7.85 33.32
N HIS A 269 23.51 6.52 33.26
CA HIS A 269 23.24 5.64 34.39
C HIS A 269 24.41 5.60 35.39
N TRP A 270 25.63 5.89 34.92
CA TRP A 270 26.84 5.93 35.75
C TRP A 270 27.07 7.29 36.42
N LEU A 271 26.60 8.39 35.82
CA LEU A 271 26.60 9.75 36.38
C LEU A 271 25.49 9.93 37.41
#